data_AF-A0A9N9TBC2-F1
#
_entry.id   AF-A0A9N9TBC2-F1
#
_cell.length_a   1.000
_cell.length_b   1.000
_cell.length_c   1.000
_cell.angle_alpha   90.00
_cell.angle_beta   90.00
_cell.angle_gamma   90.00
#
_symmetry.space_group_name_H-M   'P 1'
#
loop_
_entity.id
_entity.type
_entity.pdbx_description
1 polymer ?
#
loop_
_entity_poly.entity_id
_entity_poly.type
_entity_poly.pdbx_seq_one_letter_code
_entity_poly.pdbx_strand_id
1 'polypeptide(L)'
;MTTFKFIDVSANLTHIEYSGCYGAHLTRIHKPDLPQVLERSWEAGLQKIIICPKDLNESRNSLKIAKSDKRLFCTIGCSPDNCLQFEENEEPDLHVQQIKDLIALGKEKVVAIGECGFTKGSYCNYNPFNLQLKWFKIHVELSKSFNLPLIISSDGNYAHQFLLRTLRTYPNLKGVIYCFEPTVDVIKRLVDAGFYIGYHARAMSTIKLIDVSANLTHAQYSGCYGHPPTKIHKADLQQVLERSWEAGLQRIIICGHDLNESRKGLKIAQSDKRLFCTIGCAYVNSLHFEESEEPDLYIEQVKAVIASGKEKIVAIGECGLNSCNRFYYPLDLQLKYFKIQVQMSKIFNLPFILSLSGNDVDKLMLNVLSSYPEVRGVIYIFNPTVQVMTRFIEAGFYIGLDTWSFMSEVTIKAIKIIPLDKIIFQTNCPNRVILRSFPGYWYISRENLDELLITKKEKWRPDFMVTNRSEPCNIRQVLDMAAFVTNMNKNDLAEQVYQNTMRLFFPGENL
;
A
#
# COMPACT_ATOMS: atom_id res chain seq x y z
N MET A 1 -8.85 24.56 32.07
CA MET A 1 -10.07 23.77 31.76
C MET A 1 -10.15 23.64 30.25
N THR A 2 -10.10 22.41 29.74
CA THR A 2 -10.27 22.10 28.32
C THR A 2 -11.67 22.52 27.87
N THR A 3 -11.76 23.36 26.82
CA THR A 3 -13.01 23.88 26.26
C THR A 3 -13.71 22.90 25.32
N PHE A 4 -13.09 21.76 25.03
CA PHE A 4 -13.58 20.78 24.07
C PHE A 4 -14.50 19.76 24.76
N LYS A 5 -15.63 19.46 24.13
CA LYS A 5 -16.62 18.50 24.61
C LYS A 5 -16.69 17.34 23.62
N PHE A 6 -16.36 16.13 24.08
CA PHE A 6 -16.34 14.93 23.24
C PHE A 6 -17.31 13.86 23.75
N ILE A 7 -17.73 12.97 22.86
CA ILE A 7 -18.38 11.71 23.22
C ILE A 7 -17.55 10.61 22.56
N ASP A 8 -17.10 9.65 23.36
CA ASP A 8 -16.52 8.42 22.82
C ASP A 8 -17.66 7.45 22.49
N VAL A 9 -17.67 6.98 21.27
CA VAL A 9 -18.76 6.17 20.71
C VAL A 9 -18.39 4.69 20.57
N SER A 10 -17.16 4.28 20.90
CA SER A 10 -16.67 2.90 20.70
C SER A 10 -15.62 2.42 21.71
N ALA A 11 -15.73 2.79 22.98
CA ALA A 11 -14.77 2.34 23.98
C ALA A 11 -14.96 0.85 24.33
N ASN A 12 -13.88 0.10 24.48
CA ASN A 12 -13.92 -1.27 25.02
C ASN A 12 -13.51 -1.28 26.50
N LEU A 13 -14.36 -0.74 27.37
CA LEU A 13 -14.08 -0.68 28.82
C LEU A 13 -14.22 -2.03 29.55
N THR A 14 -14.60 -3.10 28.84
CA THR A 14 -14.65 -4.47 29.36
C THR A 14 -13.32 -5.21 29.23
N HIS A 15 -12.32 -4.61 28.57
CA HIS A 15 -11.03 -5.25 28.36
C HIS A 15 -10.34 -5.61 29.68
N ILE A 16 -9.73 -6.79 29.73
CA ILE A 16 -9.13 -7.36 30.95
C ILE A 16 -7.99 -6.50 31.52
N GLU A 17 -7.35 -5.69 30.69
CA GLU A 17 -6.26 -4.79 31.10
C GLU A 17 -6.69 -3.77 32.14
N TYR A 18 -7.95 -3.31 32.13
CA TYR A 18 -8.48 -2.41 33.17
C TYR A 18 -8.62 -3.07 34.55
N SER A 19 -8.49 -4.41 34.62
CA SER A 19 -8.38 -5.15 35.89
C SER A 19 -6.93 -5.26 36.39
N GLY A 20 -5.99 -4.69 35.63
CA GLY A 20 -4.55 -4.70 35.84
C GLY A 20 -3.85 -5.97 35.40
N CYS A 21 -4.51 -6.81 34.59
CA CYS A 21 -3.97 -8.08 34.11
C CYS A 21 -3.53 -7.99 32.64
N TYR A 22 -2.34 -8.50 32.33
CA TYR A 22 -1.71 -8.39 31.01
C TYR A 22 -1.10 -9.70 30.54
N GLY A 23 -0.88 -9.79 29.22
CA GLY A 23 -0.23 -10.93 28.57
C GLY A 23 -1.09 -12.19 28.52
N ALA A 24 -0.58 -13.22 27.85
CA ALA A 24 -1.32 -14.47 27.60
C ALA A 24 -1.70 -15.24 28.89
N HIS A 25 -0.95 -15.04 29.98
CA HIS A 25 -1.21 -15.67 31.28
C HIS A 25 -2.04 -14.80 32.23
N LEU A 26 -2.56 -13.66 31.77
CA LEU A 26 -3.37 -12.72 32.57
C LEU A 26 -2.71 -12.34 33.90
N THR A 27 -1.40 -12.10 33.88
CA THR A 27 -0.64 -11.76 35.07
C THR A 27 -1.06 -10.39 35.57
N ARG A 28 -1.45 -10.28 36.84
CA ARG A 28 -1.80 -9.00 37.46
C ARG A 28 -0.55 -8.18 37.75
N ILE A 29 -0.40 -7.05 37.05
CA ILE A 29 0.72 -6.10 37.18
C ILE A 29 0.34 -4.91 38.07
N HIS A 30 -0.93 -4.50 38.05
CA HIS A 30 -1.43 -3.45 38.95
C HIS A 30 -2.84 -3.74 39.44
N LYS A 31 -3.34 -2.90 40.36
CA LYS A 31 -4.74 -2.98 40.82
C LYS A 31 -5.69 -2.48 39.71
N PRO A 32 -6.94 -2.95 39.64
CA PRO A 32 -7.93 -2.40 38.72
C PRO A 32 -8.01 -0.88 38.80
N ASP A 33 -7.95 -0.20 37.66
CA ASP A 33 -7.78 1.25 37.59
C ASP A 33 -8.83 1.96 36.70
N LEU A 34 -9.88 1.24 36.28
CA LEU A 34 -10.97 1.80 35.48
C LEU A 34 -11.56 3.11 36.05
N PRO A 35 -11.81 3.25 37.37
CA PRO A 35 -12.30 4.51 37.93
C PRO A 35 -11.36 5.70 37.66
N GLN A 36 -10.05 5.49 37.77
CA GLN A 36 -9.04 6.52 37.52
C GLN A 36 -8.92 6.82 36.02
N VAL A 37 -9.07 5.81 35.15
CA VAL A 37 -9.14 6.00 33.69
C VAL A 37 -10.33 6.89 33.33
N LEU A 38 -11.49 6.64 33.93
CA LEU A 38 -12.70 7.44 33.70
C LEU A 38 -12.50 8.87 34.20
N GLU A 39 -11.93 9.08 35.39
CA GLU A 39 -11.64 10.42 35.92
C GLU A 39 -10.77 11.24 34.95
N ARG A 40 -9.66 10.67 34.48
CA ARG A 40 -8.81 11.31 33.47
C ARG A 40 -9.57 11.59 32.16
N SER A 41 -10.46 10.70 31.75
CA SER A 41 -11.28 10.88 30.54
C SER A 41 -12.22 12.08 30.68
N TRP A 42 -12.82 12.27 31.87
CA TRP A 42 -13.68 13.41 32.17
C TRP A 42 -12.91 14.72 32.20
N GLU A 43 -11.73 14.73 32.81
CA GLU A 43 -10.82 15.89 32.82
C GLU A 43 -10.35 16.27 31.41
N ALA A 44 -10.18 15.30 30.52
CA ALA A 44 -9.84 15.52 29.11
C ALA A 44 -10.99 16.11 28.28
N GLY A 45 -12.22 16.18 28.84
CA GLY A 45 -13.38 16.81 28.19
C GLY A 45 -14.43 15.83 27.65
N LEU A 46 -14.31 14.52 27.89
CA LEU A 46 -15.37 13.57 27.53
C LEU A 46 -16.62 13.86 28.37
N GLN A 47 -17.77 13.88 27.71
CA GLN A 47 -19.07 14.10 28.34
C GLN A 47 -19.83 12.79 28.53
N LYS A 48 -19.63 11.84 27.60
CA LYS A 48 -20.25 10.50 27.60
C LYS A 48 -19.31 9.50 26.94
N ILE A 49 -19.47 8.22 27.30
CA ILE A 49 -18.79 7.09 26.66
C ILE A 49 -19.84 6.01 26.35
N ILE A 50 -19.79 5.46 25.13
CA ILE A 50 -20.55 4.28 24.72
C ILE A 50 -19.59 3.08 24.67
N ILE A 51 -19.88 2.08 25.50
CA ILE A 51 -19.10 0.85 25.60
C ILE A 51 -19.56 -0.14 24.53
N CYS A 52 -18.66 -0.59 23.66
CA CYS A 52 -18.94 -1.55 22.60
C CYS A 52 -18.38 -2.95 22.96
N PRO A 53 -19.24 -3.88 23.41
CA PRO A 53 -18.83 -5.25 23.68
C PRO A 53 -18.63 -6.05 22.38
N LYS A 54 -17.79 -7.08 22.46
CA LYS A 54 -17.53 -8.00 21.34
C LYS A 54 -18.42 -9.23 21.34
N ASP A 55 -19.02 -9.59 22.48
CA ASP A 55 -19.87 -10.78 22.65
C ASP A 55 -20.94 -10.59 23.74
N LEU A 56 -21.73 -11.63 24.02
CA LEU A 56 -22.79 -11.58 25.04
C LEU A 56 -22.28 -11.46 26.48
N ASN A 57 -21.13 -12.06 26.81
CA ASN A 57 -20.55 -11.97 28.15
C ASN A 57 -20.01 -10.55 28.38
N GLU A 58 -19.30 -10.00 27.41
CA GLU A 58 -18.91 -8.60 27.39
C GLU A 58 -20.13 -7.67 27.38
N SER A 59 -21.24 -8.03 26.71
CA SER A 59 -22.48 -7.23 26.73
C SER A 59 -23.07 -7.15 28.14
N ARG A 60 -23.11 -8.26 28.87
CA ARG A 60 -23.54 -8.28 30.28
C ARG A 60 -22.64 -7.41 31.15
N ASN A 61 -21.32 -7.49 30.95
CA ASN A 61 -20.36 -6.69 31.72
C ASN A 61 -20.42 -5.20 31.35
N SER A 62 -20.58 -4.87 30.07
CA SER A 62 -20.75 -3.51 29.57
C SER A 62 -21.99 -2.86 30.17
N LEU A 63 -23.10 -3.59 30.30
CA LEU A 63 -24.29 -3.08 30.96
C LEU A 63 -24.08 -2.82 32.46
N LYS A 64 -23.32 -3.69 33.15
CA LYS A 64 -22.94 -3.45 34.57
C LYS A 64 -22.09 -2.20 34.71
N ILE A 65 -21.09 -2.02 33.84
CA ILE A 65 -20.22 -0.83 33.83
C ILE A 65 -21.06 0.42 33.48
N ALA A 66 -21.92 0.35 32.48
CA ALA A 66 -22.78 1.47 32.10
C ALA A 66 -23.72 1.92 33.23
N LYS A 67 -24.14 1.01 34.10
CA LYS A 67 -24.96 1.32 35.29
C LYS A 67 -24.17 2.01 36.42
N SER A 68 -22.85 2.01 36.41
CA SER A 68 -22.04 2.59 37.49
C SER A 68 -21.92 4.11 37.43
N ASP A 69 -22.11 4.73 36.25
CA ASP A 69 -22.02 6.18 36.07
C ASP A 69 -23.07 6.66 35.06
N LYS A 70 -23.73 7.78 35.34
CA LYS A 70 -24.76 8.38 34.46
C LYS A 70 -24.25 8.76 33.06
N ARG A 71 -22.94 8.97 32.90
CA ARG A 71 -22.28 9.33 31.63
C ARG A 71 -21.92 8.13 30.77
N LEU A 72 -22.02 6.91 31.31
CA LEU A 72 -21.70 5.68 30.61
C LEU A 72 -22.96 5.05 30.01
N PHE A 73 -22.81 4.60 28.78
CA PHE A 73 -23.81 3.90 27.98
C PHE A 73 -23.14 2.70 27.33
N CYS A 74 -23.92 1.78 26.76
CA CYS A 74 -23.37 0.65 26.04
C CYS A 74 -24.19 0.31 24.81
N THR A 75 -23.60 -0.50 23.94
CA THR A 75 -24.33 -1.24 22.92
C THR A 75 -24.56 -2.67 23.38
N ILE A 76 -25.49 -3.36 22.74
CA ILE A 76 -25.66 -4.81 22.87
C ILE A 76 -25.63 -5.39 21.46
N GLY A 77 -24.82 -6.41 21.26
CA GLY A 77 -24.65 -7.04 19.96
C GLY A 77 -23.46 -7.98 19.97
N CYS A 78 -23.00 -8.31 18.77
CA CYS A 78 -21.78 -9.08 18.62
C CYS A 78 -20.96 -8.67 17.42
N SER A 79 -19.68 -8.48 17.71
CA SER A 79 -18.65 -8.18 16.74
C SER A 79 -18.59 -9.27 15.65
N PRO A 80 -18.33 -8.88 14.39
CA PRO A 80 -18.21 -9.82 13.28
C PRO A 80 -17.10 -10.89 13.47
N ASP A 81 -16.12 -10.64 14.34
CA ASP A 81 -15.06 -11.62 14.66
C ASP A 81 -15.55 -12.77 15.56
N ASN A 82 -16.71 -12.62 16.19
CA ASN A 82 -17.21 -13.57 17.20
C ASN A 82 -18.57 -14.19 16.79
N CYS A 83 -18.96 -14.15 15.51
CA CYS A 83 -20.27 -14.67 15.09
C CYS A 83 -20.43 -16.19 15.27
N LEU A 84 -19.35 -16.97 15.30
CA LEU A 84 -19.40 -18.43 15.43
C LEU A 84 -20.01 -18.87 16.76
N GLN A 85 -19.76 -18.13 17.85
CA GLN A 85 -20.26 -18.48 19.18
C GLN A 85 -21.78 -18.57 19.26
N PHE A 86 -22.51 -17.94 18.32
CA PHE A 86 -23.97 -18.01 18.27
C PHE A 86 -24.52 -19.24 17.59
N GLU A 87 -23.68 -19.92 16.81
CA GLU A 87 -24.03 -21.20 16.19
C GLU A 87 -23.53 -22.36 17.06
N GLU A 88 -22.57 -22.10 17.97
CA GLU A 88 -22.12 -23.08 18.96
C GLU A 88 -23.30 -23.50 19.85
N ASN A 89 -23.51 -24.82 19.94
CA ASN A 89 -24.62 -25.49 20.62
C ASN A 89 -25.98 -25.46 19.90
N GLU A 90 -26.05 -25.08 18.61
CA GLU A 90 -27.26 -25.16 17.76
C GLU A 90 -28.48 -24.32 18.23
N GLU A 91 -28.30 -23.32 19.09
CA GLU A 91 -29.39 -22.49 19.64
C GLU A 91 -29.26 -20.98 19.31
N PRO A 92 -29.36 -20.58 18.02
CA PRO A 92 -29.27 -19.17 17.61
C PRO A 92 -30.46 -18.34 18.13
N ASP A 93 -31.65 -18.93 18.23
CA ASP A 93 -32.85 -18.22 18.71
C ASP A 93 -32.73 -17.85 20.19
N LEU A 94 -32.10 -18.71 21.01
CA LEU A 94 -31.82 -18.40 22.41
C LEU A 94 -30.88 -17.20 22.52
N HIS A 95 -29.84 -17.14 21.69
CA HIS A 95 -28.93 -16.00 21.66
C HIS A 95 -29.64 -14.69 21.28
N VAL A 96 -30.52 -14.71 20.28
CA VAL A 96 -31.33 -13.55 19.91
C VAL A 96 -32.25 -13.13 21.07
N GLN A 97 -32.85 -14.09 21.78
CA GLN A 97 -33.67 -13.80 22.95
C GLN A 97 -32.85 -13.16 24.08
N GLN A 98 -31.64 -13.66 24.36
CA GLN A 98 -30.75 -13.08 25.37
C GLN A 98 -30.34 -11.64 25.02
N ILE A 99 -30.14 -11.32 23.73
CA ILE A 99 -29.91 -9.93 23.28
C ILE A 99 -31.13 -9.07 23.60
N LYS A 100 -32.34 -9.52 23.27
CA LYS A 100 -33.59 -8.80 23.56
C LYS A 100 -33.77 -8.55 25.07
N ASP A 101 -33.49 -9.55 25.88
CA ASP A 101 -33.61 -9.45 27.35
C ASP A 101 -32.61 -8.44 27.92
N LEU A 102 -31.37 -8.40 27.42
CA LEU A 102 -30.38 -7.40 27.83
C LEU A 102 -30.76 -5.98 27.43
N ILE A 103 -31.31 -5.80 26.23
CA ILE A 103 -31.82 -4.49 25.78
C ILE A 103 -32.96 -4.03 26.71
N ALA A 104 -33.90 -4.93 27.03
CA ALA A 104 -35.01 -4.62 27.92
C ALA A 104 -34.54 -4.28 29.35
N LEU A 105 -33.60 -5.06 29.90
CA LEU A 105 -33.01 -4.84 31.22
C LEU A 105 -32.19 -3.54 31.32
N GLY A 106 -31.71 -3.06 30.18
CA GLY A 106 -30.82 -1.91 30.04
C GLY A 106 -31.43 -0.70 29.34
N LYS A 107 -32.76 -0.55 29.31
CA LYS A 107 -33.47 0.44 28.48
C LYS A 107 -32.91 1.88 28.52
N GLU A 108 -32.38 2.33 29.67
CA GLU A 108 -31.80 3.68 29.83
C GLU A 108 -30.30 3.78 29.48
N LYS A 109 -29.62 2.64 29.38
CA LYS A 109 -28.17 2.52 29.19
C LYS A 109 -27.78 1.96 27.84
N VAL A 110 -28.64 1.17 27.21
CA VAL A 110 -28.44 0.60 25.89
C VAL A 110 -28.92 1.60 24.85
N VAL A 111 -27.97 2.15 24.08
CA VAL A 111 -28.24 3.28 23.15
C VAL A 111 -28.06 2.93 21.68
N ALA A 112 -27.51 1.75 21.37
CA ALA A 112 -27.35 1.26 20.01
C ALA A 112 -27.25 -0.27 20.00
N ILE A 113 -27.43 -0.87 18.82
CA ILE A 113 -27.17 -2.28 18.54
C ILE A 113 -25.79 -2.40 17.90
N GLY A 114 -24.96 -3.30 18.41
CA GLY A 114 -23.59 -3.51 17.92
C GLY A 114 -22.60 -3.78 19.06
N GLU A 115 -21.29 -3.84 18.79
CA GLU A 115 -20.68 -3.70 17.46
C GLU A 115 -21.13 -4.82 16.53
N CYS A 116 -21.38 -4.54 15.24
CA CYS A 116 -21.72 -5.55 14.23
C CYS A 116 -21.05 -5.17 12.91
N GLY A 117 -21.11 -5.98 11.86
CA GLY A 117 -20.62 -5.58 10.53
C GLY A 117 -19.78 -6.64 9.86
N PHE A 118 -18.62 -6.26 9.33
CA PHE A 118 -17.82 -7.12 8.47
C PHE A 118 -16.32 -6.96 8.68
N THR A 119 -15.60 -8.06 8.89
CA THR A 119 -14.15 -8.06 9.15
C THR A 119 -13.42 -9.13 8.34
N LYS A 120 -12.19 -8.81 7.93
CA LYS A 120 -11.29 -9.66 7.14
C LYS A 120 -10.28 -10.46 7.99
N GLY A 121 -10.32 -10.35 9.32
CA GLY A 121 -9.28 -10.89 10.21
C GLY A 121 -8.95 -12.38 10.04
N SER A 122 -7.85 -12.84 10.68
CA SER A 122 -7.34 -14.23 10.74
C SER A 122 -8.41 -15.31 11.05
N TYR A 123 -9.58 -14.87 11.51
CA TYR A 123 -10.76 -15.64 11.86
C TYR A 123 -11.69 -15.94 10.69
N CYS A 124 -11.46 -15.47 9.45
CA CYS A 124 -12.34 -15.80 8.31
C CYS A 124 -12.45 -17.30 8.00
N ASN A 125 -11.51 -18.14 8.48
CA ASN A 125 -11.65 -19.59 8.44
C ASN A 125 -12.75 -20.13 9.38
N TYR A 126 -13.10 -19.36 10.42
CA TYR A 126 -14.10 -19.70 11.45
C TYR A 126 -15.37 -18.86 11.35
N ASN A 127 -15.26 -17.60 10.89
CA ASN A 127 -16.35 -16.63 10.75
C ASN A 127 -16.47 -16.15 9.29
N PRO A 128 -17.01 -16.97 8.39
CA PRO A 128 -17.12 -16.61 6.97
C PRO A 128 -18.13 -15.46 6.77
N PHE A 129 -17.95 -14.66 5.71
CA PHE A 129 -18.78 -13.48 5.43
C PHE A 129 -20.29 -13.76 5.32
N ASN A 130 -20.69 -14.97 4.93
CA ASN A 130 -22.09 -15.39 4.93
C ASN A 130 -22.66 -15.49 6.37
N LEU A 131 -21.86 -15.95 7.32
CA LEU A 131 -22.23 -15.99 8.74
C LEU A 131 -22.28 -14.56 9.32
N GLN A 132 -21.27 -13.73 9.03
CA GLN A 132 -21.28 -12.32 9.41
C GLN A 132 -22.52 -11.60 8.83
N LEU A 133 -22.88 -11.89 7.57
CA LEU A 133 -24.09 -11.37 6.94
C LEU A 133 -25.36 -11.86 7.63
N LYS A 134 -25.48 -13.14 8.00
CA LYS A 134 -26.62 -13.68 8.75
C LYS A 134 -26.83 -12.87 10.03
N TRP A 135 -25.79 -12.69 10.84
CA TRP A 135 -25.86 -11.96 12.09
C TRP A 135 -26.04 -10.45 11.90
N PHE A 136 -25.43 -9.86 10.88
CA PHE A 136 -25.68 -8.46 10.53
C PHE A 136 -27.16 -8.20 10.22
N LYS A 137 -27.82 -9.10 9.48
CA LYS A 137 -29.26 -8.99 9.22
C LYS A 137 -30.10 -9.07 10.50
N ILE A 138 -29.75 -9.97 11.43
CA ILE A 138 -30.41 -10.07 12.74
C ILE A 138 -30.26 -8.76 13.53
N HIS A 139 -29.05 -8.20 13.57
CA HIS A 139 -28.82 -6.91 14.23
C HIS A 139 -29.60 -5.76 13.58
N VAL A 140 -29.75 -5.76 12.25
CA VAL A 140 -30.61 -4.80 11.52
C VAL A 140 -32.07 -4.93 11.95
N GLU A 141 -32.60 -6.15 12.07
CA GLU A 141 -33.99 -6.36 12.51
C GLU A 141 -34.20 -5.98 13.99
N LEU A 142 -33.20 -6.24 14.85
CA LEU A 142 -33.21 -5.77 16.24
C LEU A 142 -33.18 -4.24 16.32
N SER A 143 -32.32 -3.59 15.53
CA SER A 143 -32.23 -2.13 15.42
C SER A 143 -33.58 -1.51 15.05
N LYS A 144 -34.28 -2.08 14.07
CA LYS A 144 -35.63 -1.65 13.69
C LYS A 144 -36.64 -1.89 14.82
N SER A 145 -36.64 -3.08 15.42
CA SER A 145 -37.62 -3.49 16.44
C SER A 145 -37.56 -2.63 17.71
N PHE A 146 -36.35 -2.26 18.13
CA PHE A 146 -36.14 -1.41 19.31
C PHE A 146 -35.96 0.07 18.98
N ASN A 147 -36.02 0.45 17.69
CA ASN A 147 -35.75 1.80 17.20
C ASN A 147 -34.41 2.36 17.73
N LEU A 148 -33.36 1.53 17.68
CA LEU A 148 -32.01 1.87 18.11
C LEU A 148 -31.08 1.99 16.90
N PRO A 149 -30.14 2.95 16.86
CA PRO A 149 -29.13 3.02 15.80
C PRO A 149 -28.16 1.84 15.85
N LEU A 150 -27.40 1.66 14.77
CA LEU A 150 -26.35 0.64 14.66
C LEU A 150 -24.97 1.23 14.95
N ILE A 151 -24.11 0.43 15.59
CA ILE A 151 -22.66 0.62 15.60
C ILE A 151 -22.06 -0.48 14.72
N ILE A 152 -21.52 -0.07 13.57
CA ILE A 152 -21.03 -0.97 12.53
C ILE A 152 -19.51 -0.86 12.43
N SER A 153 -18.79 -1.97 12.45
CA SER A 153 -17.38 -2.04 12.08
C SER A 153 -17.20 -2.65 10.69
N SER A 154 -16.23 -2.11 9.96
CA SER A 154 -15.82 -2.62 8.67
C SER A 154 -14.31 -2.57 8.55
N ASP A 155 -13.68 -3.72 8.30
CA ASP A 155 -12.22 -3.83 8.22
C ASP A 155 -11.74 -4.32 6.84
N GLY A 156 -11.08 -3.43 6.09
CA GLY A 156 -10.52 -3.66 4.76
C GLY A 156 -11.50 -3.47 3.59
N ASN A 157 -10.93 -3.23 2.39
CA ASN A 157 -11.69 -2.85 1.19
C ASN A 157 -12.79 -3.85 0.80
N TYR A 158 -12.54 -5.17 0.89
CA TYR A 158 -13.55 -6.17 0.60
C TYR A 158 -14.74 -6.07 1.55
N ALA A 159 -14.49 -5.92 2.85
CA ALA A 159 -15.54 -5.72 3.85
C ALA A 159 -16.31 -4.42 3.62
N HIS A 160 -15.62 -3.34 3.22
CA HIS A 160 -16.26 -2.07 2.87
C HIS A 160 -17.20 -2.20 1.67
N GLN A 161 -16.76 -2.82 0.59
CA GLN A 161 -17.60 -3.03 -0.59
C GLN A 161 -18.78 -3.95 -0.27
N PHE A 162 -18.55 -4.98 0.56
CA PHE A 162 -19.59 -5.89 1.02
C PHE A 162 -20.62 -5.16 1.90
N LEU A 163 -20.17 -4.32 2.83
CA LEU A 163 -21.01 -3.46 3.65
C LEU A 163 -21.85 -2.54 2.77
N LEU A 164 -21.22 -1.81 1.84
CA LEU A 164 -21.90 -0.89 0.92
C LEU A 164 -22.98 -1.59 0.08
N ARG A 165 -22.72 -2.81 -0.41
CA ARG A 165 -23.72 -3.61 -1.13
C ARG A 165 -24.87 -4.03 -0.20
N THR A 166 -24.57 -4.40 1.04
CA THR A 166 -25.58 -4.80 2.02
C THR A 166 -26.44 -3.63 2.47
N LEU A 167 -25.86 -2.46 2.72
CA LEU A 167 -26.59 -1.26 3.12
C LEU A 167 -27.58 -0.79 2.04
N ARG A 168 -27.28 -1.02 0.75
CA ARG A 168 -28.23 -0.72 -0.34
C ARG A 168 -29.54 -1.50 -0.25
N THR A 169 -29.56 -2.67 0.40
CA THR A 169 -30.79 -3.45 0.58
C THR A 169 -31.60 -3.02 1.80
N TYR A 170 -31.08 -2.10 2.62
CA TYR A 170 -31.71 -1.62 3.86
C TYR A 170 -31.73 -0.08 3.89
N PRO A 171 -32.68 0.56 3.21
CA PRO A 171 -32.82 2.01 3.26
C PRO A 171 -33.21 2.48 4.68
N ASN A 172 -32.82 3.70 5.03
CA ASN A 172 -33.16 4.39 6.28
C ASN A 172 -32.55 3.82 7.58
N LEU A 173 -31.49 3.01 7.48
CA LEU A 173 -30.68 2.69 8.65
C LEU A 173 -29.93 3.95 9.15
N LYS A 174 -29.75 4.04 10.46
CA LYS A 174 -28.98 5.10 11.11
C LYS A 174 -27.92 4.47 11.99
N GLY A 175 -26.72 5.03 11.97
CA GLY A 175 -25.65 4.50 12.78
C GLY A 175 -24.33 5.23 12.64
N VAL A 176 -23.36 4.75 13.41
CA VAL A 176 -21.95 5.11 13.27
C VAL A 176 -21.23 3.93 12.64
N ILE A 177 -20.38 4.21 11.65
CA ILE A 177 -19.54 3.21 11.00
C ILE A 177 -18.07 3.50 11.36
N TYR A 178 -17.41 2.51 11.93
CA TYR A 178 -15.96 2.49 12.14
C TYR A 178 -15.34 1.71 10.99
N CYS A 179 -14.64 2.44 10.11
CA CYS A 179 -13.90 1.83 9.02
C CYS A 179 -12.41 1.81 9.37
N PHE A 180 -11.80 0.63 9.27
CA PHE A 180 -10.36 0.49 9.27
C PHE A 180 -9.88 0.56 7.82
N GLU A 181 -9.04 1.57 7.54
CA GLU A 181 -8.42 1.84 6.23
C GLU A 181 -9.39 2.11 5.06
N PRO A 182 -10.42 2.97 5.22
CA PRO A 182 -11.35 3.26 4.14
C PRO A 182 -10.73 4.14 3.05
N THR A 183 -11.14 3.92 1.81
CA THR A 183 -10.90 4.88 0.72
C THR A 183 -11.83 6.10 0.86
N VAL A 184 -11.45 7.21 0.25
CA VAL A 184 -12.30 8.42 0.19
C VAL A 184 -13.67 8.13 -0.46
N ASP A 185 -13.71 7.27 -1.48
CA ASP A 185 -14.97 6.85 -2.12
C ASP A 185 -15.88 6.09 -1.14
N VAL A 186 -15.32 5.16 -0.37
CA VAL A 186 -16.06 4.41 0.65
C VAL A 186 -16.65 5.38 1.67
N ILE A 187 -15.84 6.28 2.24
CA ILE A 187 -16.31 7.27 3.22
C ILE A 187 -17.44 8.11 2.62
N LYS A 188 -17.25 8.66 1.42
CA LYS A 188 -18.25 9.50 0.76
C LYS A 188 -19.57 8.75 0.59
N ARG A 189 -19.54 7.51 0.10
CA ARG A 189 -20.74 6.70 -0.11
C ARG A 189 -21.46 6.34 1.19
N LEU A 190 -20.73 6.13 2.28
CA LEU A 190 -21.32 5.87 3.59
C LEU A 190 -21.99 7.13 4.18
N VAL A 191 -21.35 8.30 4.01
CA VAL A 191 -21.92 9.60 4.40
C VAL A 191 -23.15 9.93 3.55
N ASP A 192 -23.09 9.72 2.24
CA ASP A 192 -24.24 9.90 1.33
C ASP A 192 -25.39 8.95 1.67
N ALA A 193 -25.10 7.78 2.25
CA ALA A 193 -26.09 6.84 2.77
C ALA A 193 -26.65 7.24 4.16
N GLY A 194 -26.21 8.36 4.74
CA GLY A 194 -26.72 8.93 5.99
C GLY A 194 -26.05 8.43 7.27
N PHE A 195 -24.89 7.77 7.16
CA PHE A 195 -24.13 7.30 8.31
C PHE A 195 -23.09 8.32 8.79
N TYR A 196 -22.84 8.31 10.11
CA TYR A 196 -21.69 9.02 10.68
C TYR A 196 -20.45 8.12 10.65
N ILE A 197 -19.28 8.71 10.47
CA ILE A 197 -18.01 7.97 10.43
C ILE A 197 -17.26 8.18 11.74
N GLY A 198 -16.96 7.08 12.43
CA GLY A 198 -16.08 7.07 13.59
C GLY A 198 -14.62 7.01 13.15
N TYR A 199 -13.83 8.02 13.50
CA TYR A 199 -12.40 8.06 13.18
C TYR A 199 -11.58 7.31 14.24
N HIS A 200 -10.93 6.22 13.83
CA HIS A 200 -9.94 5.53 14.66
C HIS A 200 -8.57 6.19 14.51
N ALA A 201 -7.81 6.37 15.60
CA ALA A 201 -6.48 7.01 15.57
C ALA A 201 -5.43 6.26 14.72
N ARG A 202 -5.72 5.02 14.26
CA ARG A 202 -4.89 4.29 13.27
C ARG A 202 -5.13 4.73 11.83
N ALA A 203 -6.21 5.45 11.53
CA ALA A 203 -6.67 5.70 10.15
C ALA A 203 -5.91 6.83 9.43
N MET A 204 -4.73 7.24 9.88
CA MET A 204 -4.00 8.37 9.28
C MET A 204 -2.48 8.17 9.18
N SER A 205 -2.05 7.06 8.61
CA SER A 205 -0.80 7.07 7.84
C SER A 205 -1.10 6.74 6.38
N THR A 206 -1.40 7.75 5.58
CA THR A 206 -1.42 7.61 4.12
C THR A 206 0.01 7.53 3.63
N ILE A 207 0.60 6.33 3.62
CA ILE A 207 1.90 6.09 3.00
C ILE A 207 1.83 6.59 1.56
N LYS A 208 2.68 7.57 1.22
CA LYS A 208 2.80 8.11 -0.14
C LYS A 208 4.06 7.54 -0.76
N LEU A 209 3.93 6.91 -1.92
CA LEU A 209 5.06 6.32 -2.64
C LEU A 209 5.04 6.75 -4.10
N ILE A 210 6.21 6.71 -4.74
CA ILE A 210 6.38 6.89 -6.18
C ILE A 210 7.21 5.72 -6.67
N ASP A 211 6.71 5.02 -7.68
CA ASP A 211 7.50 4.00 -8.38
C ASP A 211 8.20 4.65 -9.56
N VAL A 212 9.52 4.76 -9.50
CA VAL A 212 10.31 5.42 -10.55
C VAL A 212 10.61 4.49 -11.74
N SER A 213 10.35 3.18 -11.65
CA SER A 213 10.63 2.26 -12.75
C SER A 213 9.61 1.14 -12.82
N ALA A 214 8.58 1.33 -13.65
CA ALA A 214 7.56 0.33 -13.94
C ALA A 214 7.46 0.07 -15.46
N ASN A 215 7.64 -1.18 -15.90
CA ASN A 215 7.61 -1.53 -17.33
C ASN A 215 6.18 -1.80 -17.82
N LEU A 216 5.29 -0.82 -17.68
CA LEU A 216 3.84 -0.98 -17.93
C LEU A 216 3.48 -1.22 -19.42
N THR A 217 4.43 -1.06 -20.33
CA THR A 217 4.29 -1.44 -21.76
C THR A 217 4.45 -2.95 -21.99
N HIS A 218 4.94 -3.70 -20.99
CA HIS A 218 5.24 -5.12 -21.13
C HIS A 218 3.99 -5.95 -21.47
N ALA A 219 4.16 -6.94 -22.35
CA ALA A 219 3.06 -7.75 -22.92
C ALA A 219 2.19 -8.46 -21.85
N GLN A 220 2.75 -8.74 -20.67
CA GLN A 220 2.04 -9.36 -19.56
C GLN A 220 0.86 -8.52 -19.03
N TYR A 221 0.90 -7.19 -19.12
CA TYR A 221 -0.23 -6.32 -18.74
C TYR A 221 -1.33 -6.26 -19.82
N SER A 222 -0.98 -6.70 -21.03
CA SER A 222 -1.95 -7.05 -22.06
C SER A 222 -2.43 -8.50 -21.93
N GLY A 223 -2.06 -9.23 -20.87
CA GLY A 223 -2.43 -10.63 -20.65
C GLY A 223 -1.74 -11.61 -21.60
N CYS A 224 -0.62 -11.22 -22.21
CA CYS A 224 0.18 -12.07 -23.10
C CYS A 224 1.46 -12.55 -22.40
N TYR A 225 1.82 -13.82 -22.58
CA TYR A 225 2.94 -14.47 -21.90
C TYR A 225 3.75 -15.36 -22.85
N GLY A 226 5.03 -15.58 -22.55
CA GLY A 226 5.94 -16.43 -23.32
C GLY A 226 6.71 -15.70 -24.42
N HIS A 227 7.57 -16.44 -25.12
CA HIS A 227 8.33 -15.97 -26.28
C HIS A 227 8.13 -16.97 -27.43
N PRO A 228 7.36 -16.62 -28.49
CA PRO A 228 6.65 -15.35 -28.69
C PRO A 228 5.46 -15.16 -27.72
N PRO A 229 5.01 -13.92 -27.47
CA PRO A 229 3.89 -13.66 -26.56
C PRO A 229 2.55 -14.23 -27.05
N THR A 230 1.92 -15.08 -26.25
CA THR A 230 0.59 -15.65 -26.50
C THR A 230 -0.43 -15.09 -25.52
N LYS A 231 -1.63 -14.72 -25.99
CA LYS A 231 -2.73 -14.21 -25.15
C LYS A 231 -3.29 -15.31 -24.25
N ILE A 232 -3.26 -15.10 -22.93
CA ILE A 232 -3.79 -16.04 -21.92
C ILE A 232 -5.02 -15.48 -21.20
N HIS A 233 -5.02 -14.18 -20.90
CA HIS A 233 -6.18 -13.51 -20.29
C HIS A 233 -6.39 -12.11 -20.88
N LYS A 234 -7.48 -11.44 -20.47
CA LYS A 234 -7.78 -10.07 -20.89
C LYS A 234 -6.70 -9.10 -20.38
N ALA A 235 -6.50 -7.99 -21.09
CA ALA A 235 -5.60 -6.95 -20.61
C ALA A 235 -6.12 -6.39 -19.28
N ASP A 236 -5.23 -6.15 -18.33
CA ASP A 236 -5.58 -5.85 -16.95
C ASP A 236 -4.79 -4.69 -16.35
N LEU A 237 -4.11 -3.89 -17.18
CA LEU A 237 -3.35 -2.72 -16.75
C LEU A 237 -4.17 -1.78 -15.85
N GLN A 238 -5.45 -1.57 -16.14
CA GLN A 238 -6.32 -0.72 -15.32
C GLN A 238 -6.47 -1.27 -13.89
N GLN A 239 -6.63 -2.59 -13.73
CA GLN A 239 -6.72 -3.23 -12.41
C GLN A 239 -5.37 -3.18 -11.66
N VAL A 240 -4.26 -3.28 -12.40
CA VAL A 240 -2.91 -3.11 -11.85
C VAL A 240 -2.73 -1.70 -11.28
N LEU A 241 -3.18 -0.68 -12.02
CA LEU A 241 -3.13 0.72 -11.57
C LEU A 241 -4.03 0.94 -10.35
N GLU A 242 -5.25 0.42 -10.33
CA GLU A 242 -6.16 0.49 -9.18
C GLU A 242 -5.52 -0.05 -7.90
N ARG A 243 -4.94 -1.25 -7.95
CA ARG A 243 -4.18 -1.82 -6.82
C ARG A 243 -2.99 -0.95 -6.41
N SER A 244 -2.33 -0.33 -7.38
CA SER A 244 -1.19 0.56 -7.11
C SER A 244 -1.62 1.83 -6.37
N TRP A 245 -2.77 2.41 -6.74
CA TRP A 245 -3.33 3.57 -6.05
C TRP A 245 -3.80 3.22 -4.64
N GLU A 246 -4.43 2.06 -4.46
CA GLU A 246 -4.80 1.53 -3.14
C GLU A 246 -3.58 1.29 -2.24
N ALA A 247 -2.44 0.87 -2.83
CA ALA A 247 -1.18 0.69 -2.13
C ALA A 247 -0.49 2.00 -1.72
N GLY A 248 -1.04 3.17 -2.07
CA GLY A 248 -0.52 4.49 -1.69
C GLY A 248 0.38 5.16 -2.73
N LEU A 249 0.53 4.58 -3.94
CA LEU A 249 1.29 5.25 -4.99
C LEU A 249 0.58 6.55 -5.41
N GLN A 250 1.34 7.63 -5.45
CA GLN A 250 0.87 8.93 -5.95
C GLN A 250 1.25 9.13 -7.41
N ARG A 251 2.37 8.51 -7.84
CA ARG A 251 2.88 8.58 -9.21
C ARG A 251 3.57 7.27 -9.60
N ILE A 252 3.57 6.98 -10.89
CA ILE A 252 4.36 5.89 -11.49
C ILE A 252 5.07 6.46 -12.73
N ILE A 253 6.37 6.17 -12.85
CA ILE A 253 7.18 6.49 -14.03
C ILE A 253 7.36 5.21 -14.86
N ILE A 254 6.88 5.25 -16.09
CA ILE A 254 6.91 4.14 -17.04
C ILE A 254 8.23 4.16 -17.81
N CYS A 255 9.01 3.09 -17.73
CA CYS A 255 10.31 3.01 -18.39
C CYS A 255 10.19 2.70 -19.89
N GLY A 256 10.77 3.57 -20.73
CA GLY A 256 11.02 3.31 -22.14
C GLY A 256 12.41 2.68 -22.34
N HIS A 257 12.47 1.55 -23.05
CA HIS A 257 13.73 0.80 -23.29
C HIS A 257 14.27 0.98 -24.71
N ASP A 258 13.47 1.53 -25.60
CA ASP A 258 13.83 1.99 -26.94
C ASP A 258 12.83 3.06 -27.37
N LEU A 259 12.99 3.61 -28.57
CA LEU A 259 12.11 4.67 -29.05
C LEU A 259 10.65 4.23 -29.24
N ASN A 260 10.40 3.00 -29.67
CA ASN A 260 9.05 2.48 -29.88
C ASN A 260 8.35 2.25 -28.53
N GLU A 261 9.02 1.63 -27.57
CA GLU A 261 8.55 1.46 -26.20
C GLU A 261 8.35 2.82 -25.51
N SER A 262 9.23 3.80 -25.75
CA SER A 262 9.07 5.16 -25.22
C SER A 262 7.79 5.82 -25.75
N ARG A 263 7.47 5.66 -27.04
CA ARG A 263 6.20 6.16 -27.62
C ARG A 263 4.98 5.48 -27.01
N LYS A 264 5.03 4.16 -26.77
CA LYS A 264 3.95 3.43 -26.09
C LYS A 264 3.81 3.88 -24.63
N GLY A 265 4.93 4.04 -23.93
CA GLY A 265 4.99 4.54 -22.56
C GLY A 265 4.37 5.92 -22.43
N LEU A 266 4.68 6.84 -23.34
CA LEU A 266 4.05 8.17 -23.39
C LEU A 266 2.54 8.09 -23.59
N LYS A 267 2.06 7.21 -24.48
CA LYS A 267 0.62 7.02 -24.70
C LYS A 267 -0.10 6.52 -23.44
N ILE A 268 0.52 5.61 -22.68
CA ILE A 268 -0.01 5.16 -21.39
C ILE A 268 0.07 6.31 -20.36
N ALA A 269 1.18 7.05 -20.30
CA ALA A 269 1.34 8.16 -19.36
C ALA A 269 0.29 9.27 -19.57
N GLN A 270 -0.15 9.49 -20.81
CA GLN A 270 -1.21 10.43 -21.14
C GLN A 270 -2.61 10.00 -20.66
N SER A 271 -2.83 8.72 -20.30
CA SER A 271 -4.16 8.26 -19.89
C SER A 271 -4.54 8.61 -18.45
N ASP A 272 -3.58 8.95 -17.59
CA ASP A 272 -3.84 9.35 -16.20
C ASP A 272 -2.84 10.43 -15.77
N LYS A 273 -3.30 11.45 -15.03
CA LYS A 273 -2.45 12.55 -14.55
C LYS A 273 -1.29 12.09 -13.66
N ARG A 274 -1.41 10.95 -12.97
CA ARG A 274 -0.40 10.37 -12.07
C ARG A 274 0.66 9.55 -12.77
N LEU A 275 0.49 9.27 -14.07
CA LEU A 275 1.44 8.50 -14.84
C LEU A 275 2.39 9.42 -15.59
N PHE A 276 3.66 9.08 -15.55
CA PHE A 276 4.76 9.73 -16.24
C PHE A 276 5.57 8.66 -16.98
N CYS A 277 6.51 9.06 -17.81
CA CYS A 277 7.38 8.12 -18.51
C CYS A 277 8.79 8.65 -18.68
N THR A 278 9.69 7.76 -19.03
CA THR A 278 11.03 8.09 -19.47
C THR A 278 11.13 7.98 -20.99
N ILE A 279 12.23 8.49 -21.55
CA ILE A 279 12.64 8.20 -22.91
C ILE A 279 14.12 7.82 -22.92
N GLY A 280 14.45 6.71 -23.56
CA GLY A 280 15.82 6.22 -23.58
C GLY A 280 15.98 4.96 -24.40
N CYS A 281 17.20 4.43 -24.36
CA CYS A 281 17.57 3.16 -24.95
C CYS A 281 18.37 2.34 -23.95
N ALA A 282 17.83 1.17 -23.59
CA ALA A 282 18.48 0.22 -22.70
C ALA A 282 19.71 -0.41 -23.39
N TYR A 283 20.69 -0.83 -22.61
CA TYR A 283 21.94 -1.40 -23.15
C TYR A 283 21.70 -2.63 -24.06
N VAL A 284 20.63 -3.41 -23.83
CA VAL A 284 20.25 -4.55 -24.66
C VAL A 284 19.77 -4.13 -26.06
N ASN A 285 19.36 -2.88 -26.23
CA ASN A 285 18.87 -2.35 -27.49
C ASN A 285 19.94 -1.48 -28.18
N SER A 286 21.19 -1.51 -27.71
CA SER A 286 22.30 -0.72 -28.28
C SER A 286 22.55 -1.03 -29.75
N LEU A 287 22.26 -2.26 -30.20
CA LEU A 287 22.38 -2.66 -31.60
C LEU A 287 21.32 -2.02 -32.50
N HIS A 288 20.14 -1.67 -31.97
CA HIS A 288 19.10 -1.04 -32.78
C HIS A 288 19.58 0.26 -33.40
N PHE A 289 20.47 1.01 -32.75
CA PHE A 289 21.05 2.22 -33.34
C PHE A 289 21.90 1.95 -34.58
N GLU A 290 22.50 0.76 -34.71
CA GLU A 290 23.25 0.40 -35.92
C GLU A 290 22.29 -0.09 -37.03
N GLU A 291 21.11 -0.61 -36.67
CA GLU A 291 20.11 -1.13 -37.61
C GLU A 291 19.09 -0.07 -38.08
N SER A 292 18.88 1.00 -37.31
CA SER A 292 17.71 1.90 -37.45
C SER A 292 18.03 3.39 -37.59
N GLU A 293 18.97 3.72 -38.48
CA GLU A 293 19.35 5.08 -38.91
C GLU A 293 20.42 5.78 -38.06
N GLU A 294 21.10 6.79 -38.64
CA GLU A 294 22.24 7.47 -38.02
C GLU A 294 21.90 8.11 -36.66
N PRO A 295 22.86 8.18 -35.70
CA PRO A 295 22.65 8.71 -34.35
C PRO A 295 21.95 10.08 -34.29
N ASP A 296 22.20 10.96 -35.26
CA ASP A 296 21.58 12.28 -35.32
C ASP A 296 20.06 12.21 -35.56
N LEU A 297 19.62 11.26 -36.40
CA LEU A 297 18.19 11.06 -36.66
C LEU A 297 17.48 10.50 -35.43
N TYR A 298 18.11 9.61 -34.68
CA TYR A 298 17.58 9.16 -33.39
C TYR A 298 17.38 10.32 -32.41
N ILE A 299 18.38 11.22 -32.28
CA ILE A 299 18.28 12.40 -31.41
C ILE A 299 17.11 13.29 -31.84
N GLU A 300 16.92 13.54 -33.13
CA GLU A 300 15.79 14.33 -33.65
C GLU A 300 14.44 13.65 -33.38
N GLN A 301 14.36 12.33 -33.53
CA GLN A 301 13.15 11.58 -33.20
C GLN A 301 12.83 11.65 -31.69
N VAL A 302 13.84 11.59 -30.82
CA VAL A 302 13.64 11.77 -29.37
C VAL A 302 13.22 13.20 -29.04
N LYS A 303 13.83 14.22 -29.67
CA LYS A 303 13.39 15.62 -29.53
C LYS A 303 11.91 15.77 -29.85
N ALA A 304 11.45 15.15 -30.95
CA ALA A 304 10.05 15.19 -31.35
C ALA A 304 9.12 14.52 -30.32
N VAL A 305 9.51 13.37 -29.77
CA VAL A 305 8.72 12.68 -28.73
C VAL A 305 8.67 13.52 -27.45
N ILE A 306 9.79 14.07 -26.99
CA ILE A 306 9.83 14.98 -25.83
C ILE A 306 8.94 16.20 -26.05
N ALA A 307 9.00 16.83 -27.23
CA ALA A 307 8.17 17.98 -27.57
C ALA A 307 6.67 17.66 -27.49
N SER A 308 6.24 16.48 -27.96
CA SER A 308 4.85 16.02 -27.90
C SER A 308 4.37 15.57 -26.51
N GLY A 309 5.29 15.35 -25.56
CA GLY A 309 5.01 14.76 -24.26
C GLY A 309 5.65 15.50 -23.08
N LYS A 310 5.93 16.80 -23.22
CA LYS A 310 6.77 17.59 -22.29
C LYS A 310 6.33 17.51 -20.82
N GLU A 311 5.03 17.41 -20.55
CA GLU A 311 4.49 17.31 -19.18
C GLU A 311 4.55 15.89 -18.59
N LYS A 312 4.78 14.88 -19.44
CA LYS A 312 4.76 13.46 -19.07
C LYS A 312 6.15 12.84 -19.03
N ILE A 313 7.09 13.38 -19.79
CA ILE A 313 8.46 12.86 -19.86
C ILE A 313 9.31 13.54 -18.79
N VAL A 314 9.74 12.77 -17.79
CA VAL A 314 10.39 13.30 -16.57
C VAL A 314 11.84 12.85 -16.42
N ALA A 315 12.32 11.94 -17.25
CA ALA A 315 13.68 11.43 -17.19
C ALA A 315 14.16 10.88 -18.54
N ILE A 316 15.49 10.85 -18.70
CA ILE A 316 16.15 10.04 -19.72
C ILE A 316 16.45 8.65 -19.12
N GLY A 317 16.16 7.59 -19.86
CA GLY A 317 16.35 6.22 -19.42
C GLY A 317 15.15 5.33 -19.76
N GLU A 318 15.13 4.06 -19.36
CA GLU A 318 16.22 3.38 -18.68
C GLU A 318 17.42 3.19 -19.63
N CYS A 319 18.63 3.50 -19.17
CA CYS A 319 19.86 3.29 -19.93
C CYS A 319 21.02 2.94 -19.01
N GLY A 320 22.13 2.43 -19.55
CA GLY A 320 23.29 2.13 -18.72
C GLY A 320 24.24 1.12 -19.34
N LEU A 321 24.92 0.32 -18.51
CA LEU A 321 25.96 -0.61 -18.96
C LEU A 321 25.78 -2.00 -18.32
N ASN A 322 25.98 -3.04 -19.12
CA ASN A 322 25.93 -4.44 -18.71
C ASN A 322 27.09 -5.26 -19.30
N SER A 323 27.95 -5.79 -18.44
CA SER A 323 29.10 -6.62 -18.87
C SER A 323 28.87 -8.13 -18.79
N CYS A 324 27.70 -8.60 -18.37
CA CYS A 324 27.40 -10.03 -18.17
C CYS A 324 27.01 -10.74 -19.48
N ASN A 325 26.48 -10.00 -20.47
CA ASN A 325 25.96 -10.55 -21.74
C ASN A 325 26.71 -10.02 -22.97
N ARG A 326 28.05 -9.94 -22.89
CA ARG A 326 28.90 -9.30 -23.93
C ARG A 326 28.78 -9.93 -25.32
N PHE A 327 28.40 -11.21 -25.39
CA PHE A 327 28.21 -11.93 -26.66
C PHE A 327 27.02 -11.41 -27.48
N TYR A 328 25.99 -10.86 -26.82
CA TYR A 328 24.80 -10.35 -27.50
C TYR A 328 24.88 -8.83 -27.71
N TYR A 329 25.53 -8.11 -26.78
CA TYR A 329 25.59 -6.65 -26.80
C TYR A 329 27.01 -6.18 -26.44
N PRO A 330 27.87 -5.86 -27.44
CA PRO A 330 29.24 -5.43 -27.22
C PRO A 330 29.34 -4.16 -26.36
N LEU A 331 30.27 -4.17 -25.38
CA LEU A 331 30.38 -3.11 -24.37
C LEU A 331 30.82 -1.76 -24.97
N ASP A 332 31.60 -1.78 -26.04
CA ASP A 332 32.00 -0.61 -26.83
C ASP A 332 30.79 0.09 -27.47
N LEU A 333 29.84 -0.69 -28.01
CA LEU A 333 28.58 -0.13 -28.52
C LEU A 333 27.70 0.41 -27.40
N GLN A 334 27.57 -0.31 -26.28
CA GLN A 334 26.86 0.20 -25.11
C GLN A 334 27.43 1.54 -24.65
N LEU A 335 28.77 1.67 -24.60
CA LEU A 335 29.45 2.91 -24.23
C LEU A 335 29.25 4.03 -25.25
N LYS A 336 29.32 3.73 -26.56
CA LYS A 336 29.06 4.69 -27.65
C LYS A 336 27.66 5.30 -27.49
N TYR A 337 26.64 4.48 -27.30
CA TYR A 337 25.25 4.93 -27.21
C TYR A 337 24.87 5.50 -25.84
N PHE A 338 25.52 5.05 -24.78
CA PHE A 338 25.40 5.71 -23.48
C PHE A 338 25.89 7.16 -23.53
N LYS A 339 27.03 7.44 -24.19
CA LYS A 339 27.53 8.82 -24.38
C LYS A 339 26.54 9.70 -25.13
N ILE A 340 25.87 9.19 -26.16
CA ILE A 340 24.82 9.91 -26.90
C ILE A 340 23.65 10.27 -25.96
N GLN A 341 23.19 9.33 -25.14
CA GLN A 341 22.13 9.59 -24.17
C GLN A 341 22.54 10.59 -23.08
N VAL A 342 23.79 10.58 -22.63
CA VAL A 342 24.36 11.60 -21.73
C VAL A 342 24.32 13.00 -22.36
N GLN A 343 24.65 13.13 -23.64
CA GLN A 343 24.51 14.40 -24.37
C GLN A 343 23.05 14.88 -24.43
N MET A 344 22.10 13.97 -24.57
CA MET A 344 20.67 14.32 -24.59
C MET A 344 20.20 14.90 -23.25
N SER A 345 20.67 14.39 -22.12
CA SER A 345 20.34 14.97 -20.80
C SER A 345 20.73 16.44 -20.70
N LYS A 346 21.86 16.84 -21.28
CA LYS A 346 22.27 18.25 -21.35
C LYS A 346 21.31 19.11 -22.17
N ILE A 347 20.79 18.56 -23.27
CA ILE A 347 19.84 19.27 -24.15
C ILE A 347 18.50 19.49 -23.44
N PHE A 348 18.00 18.48 -22.73
CA PHE A 348 16.65 18.51 -22.15
C PHE A 348 16.61 18.88 -20.67
N ASN A 349 17.76 18.95 -20.00
CA ASN A 349 17.90 19.15 -18.55
C ASN A 349 17.06 18.17 -17.71
N LEU A 350 16.95 16.92 -18.17
CA LEU A 350 16.21 15.86 -17.49
C LEU A 350 17.17 14.98 -16.66
N PRO A 351 16.72 14.50 -15.48
CA PRO A 351 17.47 13.51 -14.70
C PRO A 351 17.51 12.15 -15.42
N PHE A 352 18.40 11.26 -14.97
CA PHE A 352 18.47 9.89 -15.47
C PHE A 352 17.79 8.85 -14.57
N ILE A 353 17.34 7.78 -15.21
CA ILE A 353 17.22 6.45 -14.64
C ILE A 353 18.30 5.56 -15.26
N LEU A 354 19.31 5.23 -14.45
CA LEU A 354 20.48 4.45 -14.86
C LEU A 354 20.38 3.01 -14.35
N SER A 355 20.85 2.06 -15.15
CA SER A 355 21.02 0.67 -14.72
C SER A 355 22.45 0.16 -14.94
N LEU A 356 22.92 -0.65 -14.00
CA LEU A 356 24.27 -1.16 -14.00
C LEU A 356 24.32 -2.64 -13.65
N SER A 357 25.03 -3.44 -14.44
CA SER A 357 25.23 -4.86 -14.17
C SER A 357 26.58 -5.37 -14.64
N GLY A 358 27.26 -6.13 -13.79
CA GLY A 358 28.54 -6.76 -14.11
C GLY A 358 29.76 -6.05 -13.54
N ASN A 359 30.94 -6.50 -13.94
CA ASN A 359 32.22 -6.13 -13.33
C ASN A 359 32.86 -4.94 -14.06
N ASP A 360 33.44 -4.02 -13.29
CA ASP A 360 34.19 -2.82 -13.73
C ASP A 360 33.42 -1.82 -14.60
N VAL A 361 32.13 -2.04 -14.84
CA VAL A 361 31.26 -1.11 -15.59
C VAL A 361 30.93 0.15 -14.81
N ASP A 362 31.00 0.12 -13.48
CA ASP A 362 30.81 1.28 -12.62
C ASP A 362 31.87 2.35 -12.90
N LYS A 363 33.14 1.96 -13.03
CA LYS A 363 34.24 2.87 -13.34
C LYS A 363 34.09 3.47 -14.74
N LEU A 364 33.67 2.66 -15.71
CA LEU A 364 33.44 3.10 -17.08
C LEU A 364 32.30 4.13 -17.15
N MET A 365 31.18 3.83 -16.48
CA MET A 365 30.04 4.75 -16.39
C MET A 365 30.44 6.05 -15.71
N LEU A 366 31.08 5.99 -14.55
CA LEU A 366 31.53 7.17 -13.80
C LEU A 366 32.56 8.00 -14.56
N ASN A 367 33.44 7.38 -15.35
CA ASN A 367 34.38 8.10 -16.22
C ASN A 367 33.67 8.86 -17.34
N VAL A 368 32.56 8.34 -17.87
CA VAL A 368 31.72 9.10 -18.81
C VAL A 368 31.01 10.24 -18.08
N LEU A 369 30.38 9.95 -16.93
CA LEU A 369 29.58 10.92 -16.18
C LEU A 369 30.41 12.04 -15.54
N SER A 370 31.67 11.81 -15.19
CA SER A 370 32.56 12.84 -14.61
C SER A 370 32.81 14.03 -15.53
N SER A 371 32.62 13.84 -16.84
CA SER A 371 32.69 14.92 -17.84
C SER A 371 31.41 15.78 -17.88
N TYR A 372 30.39 15.42 -17.11
CA TYR A 372 29.06 16.05 -17.10
C TYR A 372 28.56 16.23 -15.65
N PRO A 373 29.17 17.12 -14.85
CA PRO A 373 28.84 17.29 -13.44
C PRO A 373 27.39 17.79 -13.18
N GLU A 374 26.71 18.32 -14.20
CA GLU A 374 25.30 18.72 -14.15
C GLU A 374 24.33 17.53 -14.17
N VAL A 375 24.81 16.35 -14.58
CA VAL A 375 23.99 15.16 -14.69
C VAL A 375 23.61 14.65 -13.31
N ARG A 376 22.31 14.44 -13.14
CA ARG A 376 21.69 13.92 -11.92
C ARG A 376 20.80 12.74 -12.28
N GLY A 377 20.58 11.83 -11.34
CA GLY A 377 19.70 10.70 -11.58
C GLY A 377 19.67 9.72 -10.43
N VAL A 378 18.88 8.68 -10.64
CA VAL A 378 18.87 7.48 -9.82
C VAL A 378 19.61 6.37 -10.55
N ILE A 379 20.45 5.64 -9.84
CA ILE A 379 21.10 4.43 -10.36
C ILE A 379 20.58 3.20 -9.65
N TYR A 380 20.17 2.24 -10.46
CA TYR A 380 19.93 0.86 -10.06
C TYR A 380 21.16 0.02 -10.35
N ILE A 381 21.66 -0.67 -9.33
CA ILE A 381 22.84 -1.52 -9.45
C ILE A 381 22.40 -2.95 -9.18
N PHE A 382 22.61 -3.83 -10.15
CA PHE A 382 22.35 -5.25 -9.98
C PHE A 382 23.47 -5.89 -9.15
N ASN A 383 23.11 -6.50 -8.02
CA ASN A 383 24.05 -7.15 -7.09
C ASN A 383 25.21 -6.24 -6.61
N PRO A 384 24.91 -5.08 -5.99
CA PRO A 384 25.94 -4.12 -5.64
C PRO A 384 26.84 -4.61 -4.52
N THR A 385 28.12 -4.26 -4.60
CA THR A 385 29.02 -4.26 -3.45
C THR A 385 28.99 -2.90 -2.76
N VAL A 386 29.41 -2.86 -1.49
CA VAL A 386 29.59 -1.60 -0.73
C VAL A 386 30.45 -0.63 -1.54
N GLN A 387 31.55 -1.10 -2.13
CA GLN A 387 32.48 -0.28 -2.90
C GLN A 387 31.83 0.40 -4.12
N VAL A 388 31.05 -0.35 -4.90
CA VAL A 388 30.36 0.20 -6.07
C VAL A 388 29.31 1.21 -5.63
N MET A 389 28.55 0.89 -4.58
CA MET A 389 27.51 1.77 -4.04
C MET A 389 28.10 3.09 -3.50
N THR A 390 29.21 3.03 -2.76
CA THR A 390 29.93 4.22 -2.27
C THR A 390 30.31 5.16 -3.41
N ARG A 391 30.87 4.65 -4.52
CA ARG A 391 31.29 5.49 -5.65
C ARG A 391 30.14 6.30 -6.24
N PHE A 392 28.95 5.70 -6.38
CA PHE A 392 27.79 6.41 -6.92
C PHE A 392 27.19 7.41 -5.91
N ILE A 393 27.20 7.10 -4.62
CA ILE A 393 26.80 8.04 -3.57
C ILE A 393 27.72 9.26 -3.55
N GLU A 394 29.05 9.04 -3.60
CA GLU A 394 30.06 10.10 -3.65
C GLU A 394 29.96 10.94 -4.93
N ALA A 395 29.58 10.33 -6.05
CA ALA A 395 29.28 11.02 -7.30
C ALA A 395 27.92 11.75 -7.28
N GLY A 396 27.18 11.72 -6.17
CA GLY A 396 25.95 12.48 -5.96
C GLY A 396 24.66 11.81 -6.44
N PHE A 397 24.71 10.59 -6.97
CA PHE A 397 23.54 9.88 -7.48
C PHE A 397 22.64 9.36 -6.35
N TYR A 398 21.35 9.28 -6.63
CA TYR A 398 20.40 8.53 -5.81
C TYR A 398 20.54 7.04 -6.09
N ILE A 399 20.26 6.20 -5.11
CA ILE A 399 20.29 4.74 -5.23
C ILE A 399 18.86 4.20 -5.29
N GLY A 400 18.53 3.55 -6.40
CA GLY A 400 17.24 2.90 -6.61
C GLY A 400 17.20 1.52 -5.97
N LEU A 401 16.27 1.31 -5.03
CA LEU A 401 16.04 0.01 -4.38
C LEU A 401 14.79 -0.66 -4.95
N ASP A 402 14.94 -1.93 -5.29
CA ASP A 402 13.84 -2.85 -5.61
C ASP A 402 13.89 -4.07 -4.68
N THR A 403 12.98 -5.02 -4.88
CA THR A 403 12.93 -6.24 -4.07
C THR A 403 14.21 -7.08 -4.15
N TRP A 404 14.90 -7.08 -5.30
CA TRP A 404 16.12 -7.84 -5.51
C TRP A 404 17.34 -7.16 -4.92
N SER A 405 17.26 -5.87 -4.56
CA SER A 405 18.26 -5.23 -3.70
C SER A 405 18.43 -5.97 -2.36
N PHE A 406 17.44 -6.73 -1.92
CA PHE A 406 17.45 -7.52 -0.67
C PHE A 406 17.69 -9.03 -0.88
N MET A 407 18.26 -9.42 -2.03
CA MET A 407 18.42 -10.84 -2.38
C MET A 407 19.50 -11.59 -1.60
N SER A 408 20.46 -10.89 -0.97
CA SER A 408 21.56 -11.52 -0.23
C SER A 408 22.07 -10.64 0.91
N GLU A 409 22.81 -11.25 1.85
CA GLU A 409 23.51 -10.51 2.91
C GLU A 409 24.50 -9.48 2.37
N VAL A 410 25.12 -9.73 1.22
CA VAL A 410 26.07 -8.80 0.59
C VAL A 410 25.36 -7.53 0.13
N THR A 411 24.21 -7.69 -0.55
CA THR A 411 23.44 -6.54 -1.03
C THR A 411 22.77 -5.79 0.12
N ILE A 412 22.30 -6.48 1.16
CA ILE A 412 21.78 -5.87 2.39
C ILE A 412 22.85 -5.04 3.10
N LYS A 413 24.10 -5.54 3.18
CA LYS A 413 25.22 -4.76 3.73
C LYS A 413 25.50 -3.49 2.92
N ALA A 414 25.38 -3.55 1.60
CA ALA A 414 25.50 -2.36 0.75
C ALA A 414 24.39 -1.35 1.05
N ILE A 415 23.13 -1.78 1.18
CA ILE A 415 22.01 -0.87 1.46
C ILE A 415 22.23 -0.05 2.74
N LYS A 416 22.82 -0.65 3.78
CA LYS A 416 23.05 0.02 5.08
C LYS A 416 23.97 1.24 5.03
N ILE A 417 24.76 1.40 3.97
CA ILE A 417 25.64 2.58 3.83
C ILE A 417 24.97 3.74 3.09
N ILE A 418 23.77 3.55 2.53
CA ILE A 418 23.09 4.58 1.75
C ILE A 418 22.52 5.64 2.71
N PRO A 419 22.87 6.93 2.54
CA PRO A 419 22.19 8.00 3.25
C PRO A 419 20.70 8.02 2.95
N LEU A 420 19.85 8.27 3.96
CA LEU A 420 18.39 8.23 3.79
C LEU A 420 17.88 9.21 2.72
N ASP A 421 18.56 10.35 2.55
CA ASP A 421 18.27 11.38 1.55
C ASP A 421 18.74 11.00 0.12
N LYS A 422 19.33 9.82 -0.05
CA LYS A 422 19.77 9.24 -1.34
C LYS A 422 19.00 7.98 -1.73
N ILE A 423 18.03 7.53 -0.94
CA ILE A 423 17.22 6.34 -1.26
C ILE A 423 16.03 6.73 -2.14
N ILE A 424 15.82 5.98 -3.22
CA ILE A 424 14.61 6.02 -4.07
C ILE A 424 14.08 4.59 -4.24
N PHE A 425 12.76 4.41 -4.29
CA PHE A 425 12.15 3.08 -4.50
C PHE A 425 11.65 2.89 -5.93
N GLN A 426 11.68 1.64 -6.36
CA GLN A 426 11.16 1.19 -7.64
C GLN A 426 10.73 -0.27 -7.57
N THR A 427 9.92 -0.73 -8.52
CA THR A 427 9.58 -2.16 -8.63
C THR A 427 10.30 -2.88 -9.75
N ASN A 428 10.64 -2.20 -10.84
CA ASN A 428 11.07 -2.81 -12.10
C ASN A 428 10.09 -3.91 -12.57
N CYS A 429 8.80 -3.75 -12.24
CA CYS A 429 7.76 -4.69 -12.61
C CYS A 429 7.66 -4.80 -14.15
N PRO A 430 7.21 -5.94 -14.72
CA PRO A 430 6.65 -7.11 -14.06
C PRO A 430 7.67 -8.11 -13.50
N ASN A 431 8.96 -7.83 -13.65
CA ASN A 431 10.03 -8.67 -13.12
C ASN A 431 10.23 -8.40 -11.62
N ARG A 432 11.36 -8.85 -11.06
CA ARG A 432 11.74 -8.58 -9.65
C ARG A 432 10.68 -8.99 -8.64
N VAL A 433 10.07 -10.15 -8.82
CA VAL A 433 9.28 -10.75 -7.74
C VAL A 433 10.25 -11.20 -6.64
N ILE A 434 9.95 -10.86 -5.39
CA ILE A 434 10.72 -11.32 -4.23
C ILE A 434 10.57 -12.84 -4.08
N LEU A 435 11.69 -13.55 -3.90
CA LEU A 435 11.69 -14.99 -3.70
C LEU A 435 11.79 -15.33 -2.21
N ARG A 436 11.10 -16.39 -1.77
CA ARG A 436 11.16 -16.86 -0.38
C ARG A 436 12.57 -17.26 0.09
N SER A 437 13.46 -17.59 -0.85
CA SER A 437 14.87 -17.88 -0.59
C SER A 437 15.71 -16.63 -0.31
N PHE A 438 15.21 -15.43 -0.62
CA PHE A 438 15.95 -14.19 -0.37
C PHE A 438 15.80 -13.79 1.10
N PRO A 439 16.87 -13.32 1.77
CA PRO A 439 16.78 -12.87 3.16
C PRO A 439 15.73 -11.77 3.36
N GLY A 440 15.63 -10.83 2.41
CA GLY A 440 14.66 -9.74 2.44
C GLY A 440 13.19 -10.18 2.53
N TYR A 441 12.84 -11.35 1.99
CA TYR A 441 11.46 -11.86 2.04
C TYR A 441 10.91 -11.90 3.47
N TRP A 442 11.78 -12.22 4.43
CA TRP A 442 11.40 -12.39 5.84
C TRP A 442 11.28 -11.06 6.59
N TYR A 443 11.60 -9.93 5.95
CA TYR A 443 11.43 -8.59 6.51
C TYR A 443 10.10 -7.94 6.10
N ILE A 444 9.38 -8.55 5.16
CA ILE A 444 8.09 -8.06 4.68
C ILE A 444 7.02 -8.33 5.75
N SER A 445 6.15 -7.36 5.99
CA SER A 445 5.03 -7.53 6.92
C SER A 445 4.06 -8.58 6.41
N ARG A 446 3.34 -9.24 7.34
CA ARG A 446 2.26 -10.16 6.95
C ARG A 446 1.19 -9.47 6.12
N GLU A 447 0.85 -8.23 6.45
CA GLU A 447 -0.08 -7.39 5.68
C GLU A 447 0.34 -7.33 4.19
N ASN A 448 1.59 -6.95 3.90
CA ASN A 448 2.06 -6.82 2.51
C ASN A 448 2.40 -8.16 1.81
N LEU A 449 2.21 -9.30 2.51
CA LEU A 449 2.30 -10.65 1.95
C LEU A 449 0.91 -11.28 1.74
N ASP A 450 0.06 -11.21 2.77
CA ASP A 450 -1.23 -11.90 2.85
C ASP A 450 -2.36 -11.13 2.15
N GLU A 451 -2.24 -9.80 2.01
CA GLU A 451 -3.24 -9.00 1.31
C GLU A 451 -3.18 -9.11 -0.22
N LEU A 452 -2.08 -9.64 -0.75
CA LEU A 452 -1.93 -9.83 -2.18
C LEU A 452 -2.70 -11.07 -2.63
N LEU A 453 -3.89 -10.84 -3.17
CA LEU A 453 -4.66 -11.87 -3.86
C LEU A 453 -3.91 -12.29 -5.13
N ILE A 454 -3.24 -13.45 -5.12
CA ILE A 454 -2.44 -13.93 -6.25
C ILE A 454 -3.06 -15.21 -6.83
N THR A 455 -3.13 -15.30 -8.17
CA THR A 455 -3.58 -16.50 -8.89
C THR A 455 -2.67 -16.81 -10.08
N LYS A 456 -2.72 -18.05 -10.58
CA LYS A 456 -2.03 -18.41 -11.82
C LYS A 456 -2.65 -17.66 -13.01
N LYS A 457 -1.84 -17.32 -14.03
CA LYS A 457 -2.30 -16.56 -15.21
C LYS A 457 -3.49 -17.22 -15.94
N GLU A 458 -3.57 -18.54 -15.94
CA GLU A 458 -4.67 -19.31 -16.56
C GLU A 458 -5.98 -19.22 -15.76
N LYS A 459 -5.91 -18.83 -14.49
CA LYS A 459 -7.04 -18.65 -13.57
C LYS A 459 -7.21 -17.18 -13.18
N TRP A 460 -6.76 -16.27 -14.04
CA TRP A 460 -6.79 -14.82 -13.79
C TRP A 460 -8.22 -14.33 -13.50
N ARG A 461 -8.32 -13.39 -12.56
CA ARG A 461 -9.53 -12.65 -12.20
C ARG A 461 -9.16 -11.18 -11.99
N PRO A 462 -10.06 -10.22 -12.25
CA PRO A 462 -9.76 -8.78 -12.14
C PRO A 462 -9.13 -8.37 -10.80
N ASP A 463 -9.62 -8.95 -9.70
CA ASP A 463 -9.22 -8.60 -8.34
C ASP A 463 -7.89 -9.26 -7.91
N PHE A 464 -7.28 -10.09 -8.76
CA PHE A 464 -6.09 -10.86 -8.42
C PHE A 464 -4.87 -10.40 -9.24
N MET A 465 -3.72 -10.36 -8.58
CA MET A 465 -2.41 -10.37 -9.20
C MET A 465 -2.10 -11.73 -9.83
N VAL A 466 -1.13 -11.75 -10.73
CA VAL A 466 -0.66 -12.96 -11.40
C VAL A 466 0.61 -13.50 -10.73
N THR A 467 0.65 -14.81 -10.47
CA THR A 467 1.85 -15.48 -9.94
C THR A 467 3.07 -15.18 -10.83
N ASN A 468 4.19 -14.81 -10.20
CA ASN A 468 5.46 -14.43 -10.85
C ASN A 468 5.38 -13.18 -11.75
N ARG A 469 4.36 -12.34 -11.58
CA ARG A 469 4.28 -11.01 -12.20
C ARG A 469 4.20 -9.95 -11.10
N SER A 470 5.28 -9.21 -10.92
CA SER A 470 5.26 -8.06 -10.02
C SER A 470 4.38 -6.93 -10.59
N GLU A 471 3.89 -6.07 -9.71
CA GLU A 471 3.11 -4.89 -10.02
C GLU A 471 3.62 -3.71 -9.19
N PRO A 472 3.34 -2.45 -9.58
CA PRO A 472 3.82 -1.28 -8.84
C PRO A 472 3.37 -1.26 -7.37
N CYS A 473 2.22 -1.86 -7.03
CA CYS A 473 1.77 -2.03 -5.65
C CYS A 473 2.75 -2.82 -4.75
N ASN A 474 3.63 -3.65 -5.33
CA ASN A 474 4.66 -4.37 -4.57
C ASN A 474 5.74 -3.45 -4.00
N ILE A 475 5.75 -2.15 -4.33
CA ILE A 475 6.65 -1.17 -3.71
C ILE A 475 6.49 -1.09 -2.18
N ARG A 476 5.33 -1.45 -1.62
CA ARG A 476 5.13 -1.58 -0.16
C ARG A 476 6.04 -2.65 0.45
N GLN A 477 6.37 -3.70 -0.30
CA GLN A 477 7.33 -4.72 0.14
C GLN A 477 8.75 -4.15 0.19
N VAL A 478 9.12 -3.30 -0.77
CA VAL A 478 10.40 -2.57 -0.76
C VAL A 478 10.50 -1.67 0.47
N LEU A 479 9.41 -0.95 0.79
CA LEU A 479 9.34 -0.13 2.01
C LEU A 479 9.56 -0.95 3.28
N ASP A 480 8.89 -2.10 3.43
CA ASP A 480 9.05 -2.96 4.61
C ASP A 480 10.50 -3.44 4.78
N MET A 481 11.08 -3.95 3.70
CA MET A 481 12.46 -4.45 3.72
C MET A 481 13.46 -3.34 3.99
N ALA A 482 13.29 -2.17 3.35
CA ALA A 482 14.15 -1.02 3.56
C ALA A 482 14.05 -0.51 5.00
N ALA A 483 12.83 -0.33 5.53
CA ALA A 483 12.60 0.12 6.90
C ALA A 483 13.25 -0.82 7.93
N PHE A 484 13.16 -2.13 7.72
CA PHE A 484 13.82 -3.11 8.56
C PHE A 484 15.35 -3.00 8.49
N VAL A 485 15.92 -2.91 7.28
CA VAL A 485 17.38 -2.86 7.07
C VAL A 485 17.99 -1.57 7.61
N THR A 486 17.30 -0.43 7.45
CA THR A 486 17.76 0.89 7.92
C THR A 486 17.33 1.18 9.36
N ASN A 487 16.56 0.29 10.01
CA ASN A 487 15.98 0.48 11.34
C ASN A 487 15.19 1.80 11.46
N MET A 488 14.41 2.14 10.43
CA MET A 488 13.60 3.35 10.36
C MET A 488 12.13 3.04 10.57
N ASN A 489 11.37 4.01 11.11
CA ASN A 489 9.91 3.95 11.05
C ASN A 489 9.46 3.97 9.57
N LYS A 490 8.47 3.13 9.21
CA LYS A 490 7.98 3.03 7.82
C LYS A 490 7.41 4.34 7.29
N ASN A 491 6.69 5.11 8.12
CA ASN A 491 6.09 6.35 7.69
C ASN A 491 7.16 7.42 7.43
N ASP A 492 8.14 7.53 8.33
CA ASP A 492 9.24 8.48 8.17
C ASP A 492 10.11 8.14 6.95
N LEU A 493 10.38 6.84 6.74
CA LEU A 493 11.12 6.40 5.55
C LEU A 493 10.33 6.63 4.26
N ALA A 494 9.03 6.31 4.26
CA ALA A 494 8.17 6.55 3.10
C ALA A 494 8.13 8.05 2.75
N GLU A 495 7.98 8.92 3.75
CA GLU A 495 8.02 10.36 3.56
C GLU A 495 9.38 10.79 2.99
N GLN A 496 10.50 10.39 3.60
CA GLN A 496 11.83 10.75 3.11
C GLN A 496 12.06 10.30 1.66
N VAL A 497 11.69 9.06 1.31
CA VAL A 497 11.85 8.52 -0.05
C VAL A 497 10.92 9.22 -1.05
N TYR A 498 9.68 9.53 -0.64
CA TYR A 498 8.77 10.33 -1.44
C TYR A 498 9.39 11.70 -1.76
N GLN A 499 9.94 12.37 -0.74
CA GLN A 499 10.59 13.67 -0.87
C GLN A 499 11.83 13.65 -1.76
N ASN A 500 12.67 12.62 -1.61
CA ASN A 500 13.84 12.41 -2.49
C ASN A 500 13.42 12.30 -3.95
N THR A 501 12.34 11.54 -4.20
CA THR A 501 11.83 11.29 -5.55
C THR A 501 11.20 12.54 -6.16
N MET A 502 10.40 13.29 -5.39
CA MET A 502 9.84 14.57 -5.80
C MET A 502 10.93 15.58 -6.15
N ARG A 503 11.98 15.68 -5.32
CA ARG A 503 13.12 16.58 -5.58
C ARG A 503 13.86 16.26 -6.88
N LEU A 504 14.01 14.97 -7.20
CA LEU A 504 14.75 14.54 -8.38
C LEU A 504 13.95 14.71 -9.68
N PHE A 505 12.71 14.22 -9.72
CA PHE A 505 11.93 14.10 -10.97
C PHE A 505 10.84 15.16 -11.14
N PHE A 506 10.42 15.82 -10.06
CA PHE A 506 9.33 16.80 -10.08
C PHE A 506 9.72 18.12 -9.41
N PRO A 507 10.87 18.72 -9.78
CA PRO A 507 11.33 19.95 -9.16
C PRO A 507 10.36 21.11 -9.48
N GLY A 508 9.79 21.74 -8.46
CA GLY A 508 8.89 22.89 -8.59
C GLY A 508 7.43 22.62 -8.24
N GLU A 509 7.04 21.37 -8.04
CA GLU A 509 5.78 21.05 -7.38
C GLU A 509 5.98 21.15 -5.86
N ASN A 510 5.48 22.24 -5.25
CA ASN A 510 5.58 22.47 -3.80
C ASN A 510 4.95 21.30 -3.02
N LEU A 511 5.62 20.93 -1.93
CA LEU A 511 5.28 19.82 -1.03
C LEU A 511 4.13 20.15 -0.08
#